data_AF-A0A3S7X507-F1
#
_entry.id   AF-A0A3S7X507-F1
#
_cell.length_a   1.000
_cell.length_b   1.000
_cell.length_c   1.000
_cell.angle_alpha   90.00
_cell.angle_beta   90.00
_cell.angle_gamma   90.00
#
_symmetry.space_group_name_H-M   'P 1'
#
loop_
_entity.id
_entity.type
_entity.pdbx_description
1 polymer ?
#
loop_
_entity_poly.entity_id
_entity_poly.type
_entity_poly.pdbx_seq_one_letter_code
_entity_poly.pdbx_strand_id
1 'polypeptide(L)'
;MSVLAEFLIRMAQLLTDYLGIVSEEIVRNNFTLVHELLDRVGDFGVVETEANRLQPFTVNDVVPVPAPETLLDRICRAESGERTK
;
A
#
# COMPACT_ATOMS: atom_id res chain seq x y z
N MET A 1 -4.09 29.33 -4.99
CA MET A 1 -3.94 27.91 -4.58
C MET A 1 -2.47 27.54 -4.77
N SER A 2 -1.83 27.00 -3.75
CA SER A 2 -0.43 26.57 -3.82
C SER A 2 -0.35 25.30 -4.67
N VAL A 3 0.39 25.35 -5.79
CA VAL A 3 0.60 24.20 -6.69
C VAL A 3 1.21 23.01 -5.95
N LEU A 4 2.06 23.28 -4.96
CA LEU A 4 2.64 22.27 -4.09
C LEU A 4 1.58 21.58 -3.23
N ALA A 5 0.63 22.33 -2.67
CA ALA A 5 -0.44 21.74 -1.86
C ALA A 5 -1.35 20.83 -2.71
N GLU A 6 -1.67 21.26 -3.93
CA GLU A 6 -2.47 20.46 -4.86
C GLU A 6 -1.76 19.17 -5.29
N PHE A 7 -0.45 19.25 -5.54
CA PHE A 7 0.38 18.08 -5.80
C PHE A 7 0.39 17.10 -4.62
N LEU A 8 0.63 17.60 -3.40
CA LEU A 8 0.68 16.76 -2.20
C LEU A 8 -0.66 16.05 -1.92
N ILE A 9 -1.79 16.74 -2.15
CA ILE A 9 -3.13 16.15 -1.96
C ILE A 9 -3.36 15.04 -2.98
N ARG A 10 -3.05 15.26 -4.26
CA ARG A 10 -3.20 14.25 -5.31
C ARG A 10 -2.28 13.04 -5.08
N MET A 11 -1.06 13.28 -4.61
CA MET A 11 -0.13 12.22 -4.22
C MET A 11 -0.67 11.39 -3.06
N ALA A 12 -1.21 12.03 -2.02
CA ALA A 12 -1.79 11.33 -0.88
C ALA A 12 -3.00 10.47 -1.29
N GLN A 13 -3.83 10.98 -2.20
CA GLN A 13 -4.95 10.21 -2.78
C GLN A 13 -4.44 8.98 -3.54
N LEU A 14 -3.46 9.16 -4.42
CA LEU A 14 -2.89 8.06 -5.20
C LEU A 14 -2.25 6.97 -4.33
N LEU A 15 -1.52 7.37 -3.28
CA LEU A 15 -0.97 6.42 -2.30
C LEU A 15 -2.07 5.69 -1.52
N THR A 16 -3.18 6.37 -1.21
CA THR A 16 -4.34 5.75 -0.56
C THR A 16 -5.04 4.77 -1.50
N ASP A 17 -5.18 5.11 -2.77
CA ASP A 17 -5.80 4.24 -3.78
C ASP A 17 -4.94 2.99 -4.07
N TYR A 18 -3.61 3.14 -4.03
CA TYR A 18 -2.68 2.05 -4.30
C TYR A 18 -2.47 1.13 -3.09
N LEU A 19 -2.29 1.70 -1.90
CA LEU A 19 -2.00 0.95 -0.66
C LEU A 19 -3.27 0.58 0.12
N GLY A 20 -4.42 1.14 -0.23
CA GLY A 20 -5.69 1.01 0.47
C GLY A 20 -5.75 1.84 1.76
N ILE A 21 -4.87 1.53 2.73
CA ILE A 21 -4.75 2.27 4.00
C ILE A 21 -3.34 2.81 4.11
N VAL A 22 -3.20 4.12 4.32
CA VAL A 22 -1.90 4.74 4.59
C VAL A 22 -1.66 4.71 6.10
N SER A 23 -0.89 3.73 6.56
CA SER A 23 -0.34 3.68 7.93
C SER A 23 1.18 3.73 7.89
N GLU A 24 1.81 4.12 9.01
CA GLU A 24 3.28 4.15 9.10
C GLU A 24 3.89 2.78 8.76
N GLU A 25 3.28 1.70 9.23
CA GLU A 25 3.73 0.32 8.98
C GLU A 25 3.59 -0.07 7.51
N ILE A 26 2.47 0.28 6.87
CA ILE A 26 2.23 -0.03 5.45
C ILE A 26 3.21 0.75 4.58
N VAL A 27 3.42 2.04 4.86
CA VAL A 27 4.38 2.87 4.11
C VAL A 27 5.81 2.36 4.32
N ARG A 28 6.17 1.94 5.54
CA ARG A 28 7.50 1.39 5.84
C ARG A 28 7.76 0.08 5.10
N ASN A 29 6.77 -0.83 5.08
CA ASN A 29 6.90 -2.11 4.38
C ASN A 29 6.88 -1.97 2.85
N ASN A 30 6.27 -0.89 2.34
CA ASN A 30 6.16 -0.61 0.91
C ASN A 30 7.03 0.58 0.48
N PHE A 31 8.08 0.92 1.23
CA PHE A 31 8.85 2.16 1.02
C PHE A 31 9.45 2.25 -0.39
N THR A 32 9.99 1.15 -0.91
CA THR A 32 10.51 1.06 -2.28
C THR A 32 9.41 1.34 -3.31
N LEU A 33 8.23 0.74 -3.13
CA LEU A 33 7.07 0.94 -4.00
C LEU A 33 6.56 2.38 -3.96
N VAL A 34 6.51 3.00 -2.77
CA VAL A 34 6.14 4.41 -2.61
C VAL A 34 7.10 5.31 -3.38
N HIS A 35 8.40 5.01 -3.37
CA HIS A 35 9.38 5.76 -4.16
C HIS A 35 9.24 5.53 -5.66
N GLU A 36 8.97 4.30 -6.10
CA GLU A 36 8.68 4.00 -7.51
C GLU A 36 7.45 4.80 -8.01
N LEU A 37 6.39 4.90 -7.20
CA LEU A 37 5.21 5.69 -7.52
C LEU A 37 5.51 7.20 -7.54
N LEU A 38 6.29 7.69 -6.58
CA LEU A 38 6.65 9.11 -6.47
C LEU A 38 7.50 9.57 -7.66
N ASP A 39 8.51 8.78 -8.04
CA ASP A 39 9.40 9.08 -9.16
C ASP A 39 8.61 9.11 -10.48
N ARG A 40 7.70 8.14 -10.66
CA ARG A 40 6.80 8.10 -11.82
C ARG A 40 5.91 9.33 -11.89
N VAL A 41 5.25 9.73 -10.80
CA VAL A 41 4.40 10.93 -10.81
C VAL A 41 5.21 12.21 -11.05
N GLY A 42 6.46 12.26 -10.57
CA GLY A 42 7.40 13.34 -10.85
C GLY A 42 7.78 13.43 -12.33
N ASP A 43 8.04 12.29 -12.97
CA ASP A 43 8.48 12.22 -14.37
C ASP A 43 7.36 12.52 -15.38
N PHE A 44 6.10 12.20 -15.07
CA PHE A 44 4.99 12.42 -16.01
C PHE A 44 4.50 13.86 -16.11
N GLY A 45 4.88 14.75 -15.19
CA GLY A 45 4.44 16.15 -15.16
C GLY A 45 2.93 16.36 -14.95
N VAL A 46 2.14 15.27 -14.92
CA VAL A 46 0.71 15.21 -14.63
C VAL A 46 0.49 13.93 -13.81
N VAL A 47 -0.08 14.09 -12.61
CA VAL A 47 -0.48 12.95 -11.77
C VAL A 47 -1.54 12.15 -12.54
N GLU A 48 -1.16 11.00 -13.08
CA GLU A 48 -2.11 10.01 -13.62
C GLU A 48 -3.00 9.54 -12.46
N THR A 49 -4.28 9.88 -12.51
CA THR A 49 -5.23 9.68 -11.40
C THR A 49 -5.62 8.21 -11.20
N GLU A 50 -5.16 7.29 -12.05
CA GLU A 50 -5.58 5.90 -12.02
C GLU A 50 -4.42 4.97 -11.65
N ALA A 51 -4.45 4.45 -10.42
CA ALA A 51 -3.53 3.45 -9.88
C ALA A 51 -3.29 2.27 -10.84
N ASN A 52 -4.35 1.81 -11.52
CA ASN A 52 -4.29 0.69 -12.48
C ASN A 52 -3.37 0.94 -13.68
N ARG A 53 -3.12 2.21 -14.05
CA ARG A 53 -2.23 2.58 -15.16
C ARG A 53 -0.77 2.66 -14.72
N LEU A 54 -0.51 2.74 -13.42
CA LEU A 54 0.82 2.70 -12.81
C LEU A 54 1.28 1.29 -12.43
N GLN A 55 0.34 0.37 -12.18
CA GLN A 55 0.61 -1.06 -11.92
C GLN A 55 1.62 -1.76 -12.85
N PRO A 56 1.55 -1.60 -14.19
CA PRO A 56 2.51 -2.28 -15.07
C PRO A 56 3.93 -1.70 -15.03
N PHE A 57 4.15 -0.62 -14.28
CA PHE A 57 5.43 0.09 -14.20
C PHE A 57 6.06 0.08 -12.81
N THR A 58 5.35 -0.43 -11.80
CA THR A 58 5.92 -0.79 -10.51
C THR A 58 6.50 -2.19 -10.60
N VAL A 59 7.74 -2.35 -10.12
CA VAL A 59 8.40 -3.66 -10.09
C VAL A 59 7.93 -4.46 -8.87
N ASN A 60 7.54 -3.76 -7.81
CA ASN A 60 7.06 -4.34 -6.58
C ASN A 60 5.53 -4.34 -6.50
N ASP A 61 4.95 -5.47 -6.11
CA ASP A 61 3.54 -5.54 -5.70
C ASP A 61 3.38 -5.02 -4.26
N VAL A 62 2.18 -4.54 -3.94
CA VAL A 62 1.84 -4.12 -2.57
C VAL A 62 1.97 -5.31 -1.63
N VAL A 63 2.83 -5.19 -0.62
CA VAL A 63 2.93 -6.15 0.48
C VAL A 63 1.79 -5.86 1.45
N PRO A 64 0.77 -6.73 1.56
CA PRO A 64 -0.27 -6.56 2.55
C PRO A 64 0.35 -6.74 3.93
N VAL A 65 0.19 -5.75 4.81
CA VAL A 65 0.50 -5.93 6.22
C VAL A 65 -0.56 -6.88 6.79
N PRO A 66 -0.19 -8.08 7.28
CA PRO A 66 -1.16 -8.97 7.90
C PRO A 66 -1.75 -8.26 9.12
N ALA A 67 -3.07 -8.27 9.24
CA ALA A 67 -3.73 -7.79 10.45
C ALA A 67 -3.11 -8.49 11.67
N PRO A 68 -2.92 -7.79 12.80
CA PRO A 68 -2.39 -8.40 14.00
C PRO A 68 -3.26 -9.62 14.35
N GLU A 69 -2.65 -10.80 14.36
CA GLU A 69 -3.36 -12.06 14.61
C GLU A 69 -4.12 -11.93 15.92
N THR A 70 -5.45 -12.06 15.85
CA THR A 70 -6.26 -11.89 17.05
C THR A 70 -6.12 -13.12 17.95
N LEU A 71 -6.46 -12.97 19.24
CA LEU A 71 -6.56 -14.12 20.14
C LEU A 71 -7.49 -15.21 19.56
N LEU A 72 -8.50 -14.82 18.79
CA LEU A 72 -9.41 -15.75 18.11
C LEU A 72 -8.71 -16.53 16.99
N ASP A 73 -7.88 -15.86 16.17
CA ASP A 73 -7.07 -16.55 15.15
C ASP A 73 -6.14 -17.60 15.77
N ARG A 74 -5.56 -17.27 16.94
CA ARG A 74 -4.71 -18.19 17.70
C ARG A 74 -5.49 -19.39 18.25
N ILE A 75 -6.71 -19.18 18.74
CA ILE A 75 -7.58 -20.25 19.24
C ILE A 75 -8.03 -21.15 18.09
N CYS A 76 -8.51 -20.59 16.97
CA CYS A 76 -8.94 -21.35 15.79
C CYS A 76 -7.80 -22.21 15.21
N ARG A 77 -6.57 -21.69 15.18
CA ARG A 77 -5.39 -22.44 14.74
C ARG A 77 -5.04 -23.58 15.72
N ALA A 78 -5.19 -23.36 17.02
CA ALA A 78 -4.95 -24.38 18.04
C ALA A 78 -5.99 -25.52 17.95
N GLU A 79 -7.27 -25.20 17.75
CA GLU A 79 -8.34 -26.20 17.61
C GLU A 79 -8.20 -27.05 16.35
N SER A 80 -7.57 -26.52 15.30
CA SER A 80 -7.32 -27.23 14.05
C SER A 80 -6.12 -28.20 14.12
N GLY A 81 -5.28 -28.11 15.15
CA GLY A 81 -4.05 -28.89 15.30
C GLY A 81 -4.19 -30.23 16.04
N GLU A 82 -5.34 -30.49 16.68
CA GLU A 82 -5.47 -31.59 17.66
C GLU A 82 -6.26 -32.80 17.16
N ARG A 83 -6.47 -32.91 15.83
CA ARG A 83 -7.27 -33.99 15.23
C ARG A 83 -6.49 -35.03 14.39
N THR A 84 -5.18 -35.16 14.60
CA THR A 84 -4.42 -36.27 14.02
C THR A 84 -3.45 -36.89 15.02
N LYS A 85 -3.91 -38.04 15.53
CA LYS A 85 -3.20 -39.16 16.17
C LYS A 85 -2.64 -38.97 17.58
#